data_AF-A0A6H1ZXV2-F1
#
_entry.id   AF-A0A6H1ZXV2-F1
#
_cell.length_a   1.000
_cell.length_b   1.000
_cell.length_c   1.000
_cell.angle_alpha   90.00
_cell.angle_beta   90.00
_cell.angle_gamma   90.00
#
_symmetry.space_group_name_H-M   'P 1'
#
loop_
_entity.id
_entity.type
_entity.pdbx_description
1 polymer ?
#
loop_
_entity_poly.entity_id
_entity_poly.type
_entity_poly.pdbx_seq_one_letter_code
_entity_poly.pdbx_strand_id
1 'polypeptide(L)' 'MDMLKVYDISDAIEVESLPLCPLCDQSIDELSMPAYGSHSSQDGFITLCLIHEECGDALKEGADDPGK' A
#
# COMPACT_ATOMS: atom_id res chain seq x y z
N MET A 1 -8.93 14.69 -35.90
CA MET A 1 -8.49 14.91 -34.51
C MET A 1 -9.19 13.86 -33.68
N ASP A 2 -8.50 12.77 -33.35
CA ASP A 2 -9.05 11.74 -32.48
C ASP A 2 -9.14 12.27 -31.06
N MET A 3 -10.37 12.31 -30.51
CA MET A 3 -10.58 12.65 -29.11
C MET A 3 -9.99 11.55 -28.25
N LEU A 4 -9.00 11.90 -27.43
CA LEU A 4 -8.49 11.02 -26.38
C LEU A 4 -9.67 10.73 -25.44
N LYS A 5 -10.16 9.49 -25.43
CA LYS A 5 -11.15 9.05 -24.44
C LYS A 5 -10.45 9.02 -23.09
N VAL A 6 -10.67 10.06 -22.28
CA VAL A 6 -10.28 10.04 -20.87
C VAL A 6 -11.26 9.08 -20.19
N TYR A 7 -10.79 7.87 -19.92
CA TYR A 7 -11.49 6.93 -19.05
C TYR A 7 -11.25 7.38 -17.63
N ASP A 8 -12.33 7.58 -16.87
CA ASP A 8 -12.23 7.79 -15.45
C ASP A 8 -11.80 6.46 -14.81
N ILE A 9 -10.56 6.38 -14.32
CA ILE A 9 -10.00 5.15 -13.75
C ILE A 9 -10.64 4.80 -12.40
N SER A 10 -11.40 5.72 -11.80
CA SER A 10 -12.12 5.44 -10.55
C SER A 10 -13.17 4.34 -10.73
N ASP A 11 -13.79 4.20 -11.91
CA ASP A 11 -14.70 3.10 -12.23
C ASP A 11 -13.99 1.75 -12.43
N ALA A 12 -12.65 1.73 -12.52
CA ALA A 12 -11.87 0.52 -12.77
C ALA A 12 -11.47 -0.23 -11.49
N ILE A 13 -11.72 0.35 -10.31
CA ILE A 13 -11.36 -0.24 -9.02
C ILE A 13 -12.65 -0.57 -8.29
N GLU A 14 -12.97 -1.85 -8.16
CA GLU A 14 -14.06 -2.28 -7.29
C GLU A 14 -13.65 -2.07 -5.84
N VAL A 15 -14.46 -1.37 -5.03
CA VAL A 15 -14.16 -1.09 -3.60
C VAL A 15 -13.90 -2.37 -2.80
N GLU A 16 -14.55 -3.48 -3.17
CA GLU A 16 -14.35 -4.80 -2.55
C GLU A 16 -12.99 -5.44 -2.90
N SER A 17 -12.29 -4.90 -3.90
CA SER A 17 -10.95 -5.32 -4.34
C SER A 17 -9.82 -4.48 -3.76
N LEU A 18 -10.13 -3.54 -2.85
CA LEU A 18 -9.12 -2.71 -2.21
C LEU A 18 -8.09 -3.57 -1.46
N PRO A 19 -6.80 -3.25 -1.59
CA PRO A 19 -5.74 -4.04 -0.99
C PRO A 19 -5.81 -3.97 0.54
N LEU A 20 -5.57 -5.12 1.18
CA LEU A 20 -5.41 -5.20 2.63
C LEU A 20 -4.01 -4.76 3.03
N CYS A 21 -3.91 -4.05 4.14
CA CYS A 21 -2.64 -3.74 4.77
C CYS A 21 -2.03 -5.02 5.38
N PRO A 22 -0.84 -5.47 4.94
CA PRO A 22 -0.22 -6.70 5.43
C PRO A 22 0.21 -6.67 6.90
N LEU A 23 0.14 -5.50 7.57
CA LEU A 23 0.58 -5.33 8.96
C LEU A 23 -0.57 -5.49 9.96
N CYS A 24 -1.78 -5.09 9.59
CA CYS A 24 -2.96 -5.12 10.47
C CYS A 24 -4.14 -5.90 9.90
N ASP A 25 -4.04 -6.40 8.66
CA ASP A 25 -5.04 -7.18 7.94
C ASP A 25 -6.39 -6.44 7.72
N GLN A 26 -6.36 -5.11 7.73
CA GLN A 26 -7.51 -4.25 7.45
C GLN A 26 -7.41 -3.63 6.06
N SER A 27 -8.56 -3.35 5.45
CA SER A 27 -8.64 -2.67 4.15
C SER A 27 -8.01 -1.28 4.20
N ILE A 28 -7.31 -0.91 3.14
CA ILE A 28 -6.82 0.46 2.94
C ILE A 28 -7.94 1.24 2.27
N ASP A 29 -8.51 2.17 3.01
CA ASP A 29 -9.63 3.00 2.54
C ASP A 29 -9.17 3.98 1.44
N GLU A 30 -10.02 4.23 0.44
CA GLU A 30 -9.74 5.13 -0.69
C GLU A 30 -9.42 6.55 -0.26
N LEU A 31 -9.97 6.97 0.89
CA LEU A 31 -9.79 8.32 1.44
C LEU A 31 -8.53 8.46 2.31
N SER A 32 -7.90 7.34 2.67
CA SER A 32 -6.65 7.35 3.43
C SER A 32 -5.47 7.53 2.47
N MET A 33 -4.47 8.35 2.83
CA MET A 33 -3.20 8.34 2.10
C MET A 33 -2.39 7.12 2.53
N PRO A 34 -2.21 6.09 1.68
CA PRO A 34 -1.42 4.94 2.06
C PRO A 34 0.07 5.27 2.02
N ALA A 35 0.84 4.56 2.83
CA ALA A 35 2.29 4.46 2.67
C ALA A 35 2.65 3.23 1.82
N TYR A 36 3.86 3.23 1.27
CA TYR A 36 4.39 2.10 0.50
C TYR A 36 5.39 1.31 1.35
N GLY A 37 5.17 0.00 1.45
CA GLY A 37 6.12 -0.96 2.00
C GLY A 37 6.78 -1.78 0.90
N SER A 38 8.01 -2.23 1.15
CA SER A 38 8.71 -3.18 0.27
C SER A 38 9.27 -4.34 1.05
N HIS A 39 9.10 -5.55 0.55
CA HIS A 39 9.72 -6.76 1.09
C HIS A 39 10.56 -7.44 0.01
N SER A 40 11.83 -7.74 0.32
CA SER A 40 12.69 -8.56 -0.55
C SER A 40 12.58 -10.02 -0.12
N SER A 41 12.17 -10.89 -1.03
CA SER A 41 12.19 -12.33 -0.80
C SER A 41 13.62 -12.89 -0.95
N GLN A 42 13.84 -14.08 -0.40
CA GLN A 42 15.12 -14.80 -0.52
C GLN A 42 15.44 -15.20 -1.97
N ASP A 43 14.41 -15.31 -2.82
CA ASP A 43 14.53 -15.62 -4.25
C ASP A 43 14.85 -14.37 -5.10
N GLY A 44 15.06 -13.22 -4.48
CA GLY A 44 15.44 -11.96 -5.16
C GLY A 44 14.27 -11.18 -5.75
N PHE A 45 13.02 -11.54 -5.43
CA PHE A 45 11.85 -10.76 -5.84
C PHE A 45 11.58 -9.65 -4.83
N ILE A 46 11.30 -8.45 -5.32
CA ILE A 46 10.83 -7.33 -4.51
C ILE A 46 9.32 -7.25 -4.66
N THR A 47 8.61 -7.42 -3.54
CA THR A 47 7.17 -7.21 -3.46
C THR A 47 6.90 -5.82 -2.92
N LEU A 48 6.10 -5.05 -3.65
CA LEU A 48 5.60 -3.75 -3.20
C LEU A 48 4.19 -3.94 -2.64
N CYS A 49 3.96 -3.40 -1.44
CA CYS A 49 2.68 -3.49 -0.75
C CYS A 49 2.23 -2.09 -0.35
N LEU A 50 0.91 -1.88 -0.32
CA LEU A 50 0.32 -0.72 0.33
C LEU A 50 0.15 -1.04 1.82
N ILE A 51 0.43 -0.07 2.68
CA ILE A 51 0.23 -0.14 4.13
C ILE A 51 -0.45 1.13 4.63
N HIS A 52 -1.14 1.08 5.76
CA HIS A 52 -1.58 2.31 6.44
C HIS A 52 -0.37 3.12 6.90
N GLU A 53 -0.47 4.45 6.82
CA GLU A 53 0.59 5.36 7.26
C GLU A 53 1.01 5.09 8.71
N GLU A 54 0.04 4.97 9.63
CA GLU A 54 0.28 4.68 11.05
C GLU A 54 1.02 3.35 11.26
N CYS A 55 0.69 2.32 10.48
CA CYS A 55 1.39 1.03 10.56
C CYS A 55 2.83 1.14 10.04
N GLY A 56 3.05 1.97 9.01
CA GLY A 56 4.39 2.26 8.49
C GLY A 56 5.24 3.05 9.49
N ASP A 57 4.65 4.01 10.19
CA ASP A 57 5.36 4.81 11.18
C ASP A 57 5.72 3.99 12.43
N ALA A 58 4.80 3.15 12.92
CA ALA A 58 5.11 2.23 14.01
C ALA A 58 6.27 1.27 13.69
N LEU A 59 6.42 0.84 12.43
CA LEU A 59 7.56 0.04 11.98
C LEU A 59 8.87 0.83 11.98
N LYS A 60 8.85 2.10 11.54
CA LYS A 60 10.05 2.96 11.55
C LYS A 60 10.51 3.22 12.99
N GLU A 61 9.59 3.59 13.86
CA GLU A 61 9.87 3.82 15.29
C GLU A 61 10.43 2.56 15.98
N GLY A 62 9.91 1.38 15.63
CA GLY A 62 10.43 0.10 16.11
C GLY A 62 11.78 -0.31 15.53
N ALA A 63 12.18 0.21 14.37
CA ALA A 63 13.48 -0.04 13.76
C ALA A 63 14.58 0.90 14.29
N ASP A 64 14.20 2.08 14.80
CA ASP A 64 15.10 3.07 15.38
C ASP A 64 15.40 2.82 16.89
N ASP A 65 14.87 1.76 17.50
CA ASP A 65 15.21 1.30 18.85
C ASP A 65 16.33 0.23 18.79
N PRO A 66 17.61 0.57 19.07
CA PRO A 66 18.73 -0.38 19.02
C PRO A 66 18.76 -1.37 20.20
N GLY A 67 17.68 -1.49 20.99
CA GLY A 67 17.58 -2.25 22.24
C GLY A 67 16.86 -3.60 22.20
N LYS A 68 16.45 -4.12 21.03
CA LYS A 68 15.89 -5.48 20.88
C LYS A 68 16.66 -6.35 19.90
#